data_AF-A0A0F3GU99-F1
#
_entry.id   AF-A0A0F3GU99-F1
#
_cell.length_a   1.000
_cell.length_b   1.000
_cell.length_c   1.000
_cell.angle_alpha   90.00
_cell.angle_beta   90.00
_cell.angle_gamma   90.00
#
_symmetry.space_group_name_H-M   'P 1'
#
loop_
_entity.id
_entity.type
_entity.pdbx_description
1 polymer ?
#
loop_
_entity_poly.entity_id
_entity_poly.type
_entity_poly.pdbx_seq_one_letter_code
_entity_poly.pdbx_strand_id
1 'polypeptide(L)'
;MSKLKPDELSNIDYIPPEEDWMDVPVQMKKGMYCHGASENSLRTVGFPNPRQWSSSETNWKLPENRQEIILKGMAERLEKYRSFHIFMDICVR
;
A
#
# COMPACT_ATOMS: atom_id res chain seq x y z
N MET A 1 11.23 4.53 -23.41
CA MET A 1 10.10 5.45 -23.61
C MET A 1 9.73 5.37 -25.08
N SER A 2 8.62 4.72 -25.41
CA SER A 2 8.15 4.61 -26.79
C SER A 2 7.83 6.00 -27.33
N LYS A 3 8.54 6.42 -28.37
CA LYS A 3 8.30 7.68 -29.09
C LYS A 3 7.14 7.45 -30.06
N LEU A 4 5.90 7.51 -29.57
CA LEU A 4 4.74 7.58 -30.47
C LEU A 4 4.70 8.96 -31.14
N LYS A 5 4.28 9.00 -32.40
CA LYS A 5 4.13 10.24 -33.15
C LYS A 5 2.84 10.98 -32.71
N PRO A 6 2.76 12.31 -32.85
CA PRO A 6 1.59 13.09 -32.43
C PRO A 6 0.25 12.55 -32.97
N ASP A 7 0.22 12.11 -34.23
CA ASP A 7 -0.98 11.56 -34.87
C ASP A 7 -1.43 10.22 -34.26
N GLU A 8 -0.50 9.43 -33.72
CA GLU A 8 -0.81 8.16 -33.04
C GLU A 8 -1.37 8.40 -31.64
N LEU A 9 -0.97 9.49 -30.98
CA LEU A 9 -1.52 9.90 -29.67
C LEU A 9 -2.95 10.42 -29.78
N SER A 10 -3.35 10.96 -30.93
CA SER A 10 -4.72 11.43 -31.16
C SER A 10 -5.74 10.31 -31.43
N ASN A 11 -5.29 9.07 -31.66
CA ASN A 11 -6.17 7.92 -31.78
C ASN A 11 -6.60 7.42 -30.39
N ILE A 12 -7.67 8.03 -29.89
CA ILE A 12 -8.31 7.65 -28.62
C ILE A 12 -9.54 6.81 -28.97
N ASP A 13 -9.61 5.59 -28.45
CA ASP A 13 -10.83 4.78 -28.48
C ASP A 13 -11.81 5.31 -27.43
N TYR A 14 -13.01 5.68 -27.86
CA TYR A 14 -14.06 6.22 -26.98
C TYR A 14 -15.04 5.14 -26.52
N ILE A 15 -14.85 3.89 -26.94
CA ILE A 15 -15.68 2.77 -26.52
C ILE A 15 -15.27 2.38 -25.10
N PRO A 16 -16.18 2.46 -24.12
CA PRO A 16 -15.87 2.02 -22.76
C PRO A 16 -15.64 0.49 -22.76
N PRO A 17 -14.78 -0.03 -21.87
CA PRO A 17 -14.62 -1.47 -21.71
C PRO A 17 -15.97 -2.16 -21.42
N GLU A 18 -16.15 -3.37 -21.96
CA GLU A 18 -17.35 -4.17 -21.66
C GLU A 18 -17.39 -4.67 -20.20
N GLU A 19 -16.22 -4.79 -19.57
CA GLU A 19 -16.07 -5.23 -18.18
C GLU A 19 -16.32 -4.08 -17.19
N ASP A 20 -16.88 -4.40 -16.02
CA ASP A 20 -17.06 -3.43 -14.94
C ASP A 20 -15.70 -2.94 -14.44
N TRP A 21 -15.63 -1.69 -13.98
CA TRP A 21 -14.38 -1.07 -13.55
C TRP A 21 -13.71 -1.79 -12.37
N MET A 22 -14.48 -2.59 -11.61
CA MET A 22 -13.99 -3.44 -10.53
C MET A 22 -13.39 -4.77 -11.01
N ASP A 23 -13.76 -5.22 -12.21
CA ASP A 23 -13.32 -6.50 -12.77
C ASP A 23 -12.01 -6.37 -13.57
N VAL A 24 -11.67 -5.15 -14.00
CA VAL A 24 -10.42 -4.88 -14.75
C VAL A 24 -9.23 -4.77 -13.79
N PRO A 25 -8.27 -5.72 -13.81
CA PRO A 25 -7.15 -5.68 -12.88
C PRO A 25 -6.15 -4.57 -13.23
N VAL A 26 -5.86 -3.71 -12.26
CA VAL A 26 -4.83 -2.66 -12.40
C VAL A 26 -3.46 -3.30 -12.60
N GLN A 27 -2.87 -3.11 -13.77
CA GLN A 27 -1.51 -3.55 -14.05
C GLN A 27 -0.48 -2.60 -13.41
N MET A 28 0.07 -2.97 -12.27
CA MET A 28 1.14 -2.21 -11.63
C MET A 28 2.45 -2.33 -12.43
N LYS A 29 2.81 -1.25 -13.14
CA LYS A 29 4.08 -1.14 -13.89
C LYS A 29 5.18 -0.57 -12.99
N LYS A 30 6.43 -0.90 -13.31
CA LYS A 30 7.61 -0.33 -12.64
C LYS A 30 7.56 1.20 -12.72
N GLY A 31 7.61 1.87 -11.57
CA GLY A 31 7.49 3.32 -11.44
C GLY A 31 6.09 3.84 -11.09
N MET A 32 5.09 2.96 -10.93
CA MET A 32 3.74 3.34 -10.47
C MET A 32 3.57 3.33 -8.95
N TYR A 33 4.55 2.82 -8.20
CA TYR A 33 4.47 2.65 -6.75
C TYR A 33 5.71 3.20 -6.05
N CYS A 34 5.51 3.74 -4.85
CA CYS A 34 6.61 4.19 -4.00
C CYS A 34 7.37 2.98 -3.45
N HIS A 35 8.70 3.07 -3.45
CA HIS A 35 9.57 2.10 -2.79
C HIS A 35 9.89 2.56 -1.37
N GLY A 36 10.18 1.59 -0.49
CA GLY A 36 10.73 1.90 0.83
C GLY A 36 12.09 2.60 0.71
N ALA A 37 12.45 3.36 1.73
CA ALA A 37 13.79 3.93 1.85
C ALA A 37 14.85 2.81 1.96
N SER A 38 16.09 3.10 1.54
CA SER A 38 17.18 2.13 1.63
C SER A 38 17.44 1.75 3.09
N GLU A 39 17.81 0.48 3.32
CA GLU A 39 18.10 -0.02 4.67
C GLU A 39 19.19 0.80 5.36
N ASN A 40 20.24 1.21 4.64
CA ASN A 40 21.33 2.02 5.17
C ASN A 40 20.81 3.37 5.69
N SER A 41 19.97 4.05 4.92
CA SER A 41 19.37 5.32 5.34
C SER A 41 18.51 5.16 6.60
N LEU A 42 17.74 4.06 6.69
CA LEU A 42 16.91 3.76 7.85
C LEU A 42 17.77 3.48 9.10
N ARG A 43 18.90 2.78 8.94
CA ARG A 43 19.87 2.57 10.04
C ARG A 43 20.51 3.86 10.50
N THR A 44 20.86 4.75 9.57
CA THR A 44 21.47 6.06 9.91
C THR A 44 20.56 6.91 10.79
N VAL A 45 19.24 6.89 10.57
CA VAL A 45 18.28 7.66 11.38
C VAL A 45 17.77 6.90 12.61
N GLY A 46 18.30 5.71 12.90
CA GLY A 46 17.88 4.89 14.04
C GLY A 46 16.44 4.38 13.93
N PHE A 47 15.94 4.16 12.70
CA PHE A 47 14.56 3.73 12.49
C PHE A 47 14.32 2.33 13.08
N PRO A 48 13.17 2.08 13.75
CA PRO A 48 12.85 0.75 14.25
C PRO A 48 12.60 -0.23 13.09
N ASN A 49 13.19 -1.43 13.18
CA ASN A 49 13.10 -2.48 12.15
C ASN A 49 13.55 -2.03 10.73
N PRO A 50 14.82 -1.58 10.57
CA PRO A 50 15.36 -1.24 9.26
C PRO A 50 15.57 -2.51 8.44
N ARG A 51 14.98 -2.59 7.25
CA ARG A 51 15.07 -3.75 6.37
C ARG A 51 14.94 -3.37 4.91
N GLN A 52 15.63 -4.08 4.03
CA GLN A 52 15.42 -3.96 2.59
C GLN A 52 14.15 -4.72 2.15
N TRP A 53 13.17 -4.01 1.61
CA TRP A 53 11.93 -4.55 1.05
C TRP A 53 11.40 -3.68 -0.10
N SER A 54 10.54 -4.23 -0.96
CA SER A 54 9.86 -3.50 -2.04
C SER A 54 8.38 -3.86 -2.09
N SER A 55 7.52 -2.88 -2.44
CA SER A 55 6.06 -3.06 -2.59
C SER A 55 5.69 -4.07 -3.68
N SER A 56 6.60 -4.32 -4.63
CA SER A 56 6.46 -5.34 -5.67
C SER A 56 6.78 -6.76 -5.23
N GLU A 57 7.42 -6.92 -4.07
CA GLU A 57 7.77 -8.24 -3.53
C GLU A 57 6.60 -8.78 -2.70
N THR A 58 6.29 -10.06 -2.87
CA THR A 58 5.24 -10.73 -2.09
C THR A 58 5.60 -10.83 -0.59
N ASN A 59 6.90 -10.90 -0.26
CA ASN A 59 7.37 -11.02 1.11
C ASN A 59 8.01 -9.71 1.60
N TRP A 60 7.32 -9.01 2.50
CA TRP A 60 7.79 -7.74 3.08
C TRP A 60 8.74 -7.90 4.26
N LYS A 61 9.19 -9.13 4.57
CA LYS A 61 10.11 -9.47 5.67
C LYS A 61 9.63 -8.93 7.02
N LEU A 62 8.33 -9.02 7.26
CA LEU A 62 7.74 -8.64 8.53
C LEU A 62 7.90 -9.79 9.55
N PRO A 63 7.92 -9.48 10.86
CA PRO A 63 7.89 -10.50 11.90
C PRO A 63 6.71 -11.46 11.70
N GLU A 64 6.89 -12.73 12.05
CA GLU A 64 5.85 -13.75 11.94
C GLU A 64 4.64 -13.40 12.83
N ASN A 65 4.90 -12.88 14.03
CA ASN A 65 3.88 -12.44 14.99
C ASN A 65 3.31 -11.03 14.73
N ARG A 66 3.50 -10.47 13.52
CA ARG A 66 3.03 -9.10 13.19
C ARG A 66 1.54 -8.89 13.47
N GLN A 67 0.72 -9.90 13.17
CA GLN A 67 -0.72 -9.81 13.34
C GLN A 67 -1.07 -9.73 14.83
N GLU A 68 -0.43 -10.53 15.66
CA GLU A 68 -0.61 -10.51 17.11
C GLU A 68 -0.16 -9.17 17.71
N ILE A 69 1.00 -8.65 17.32
CA ILE A 69 1.51 -7.35 17.76
C ILE A 69 0.49 -6.24 17.47
N ILE A 70 -0.08 -6.23 16.27
CA ILE A 70 -1.07 -5.23 15.86
C ILE A 70 -2.35 -5.38 16.68
N LEU A 71 -2.89 -6.60 16.77
CA LEU A 71 -4.15 -6.85 17.49
C LEU A 71 -4.04 -6.50 18.98
N LYS A 72 -2.94 -6.90 19.63
CA LYS A 72 -2.68 -6.55 21.03
C LYS A 72 -2.54 -5.04 21.21
N GLY A 73 -1.79 -4.38 20.33
CA GLY A 73 -1.62 -2.93 20.37
C GLY A 73 -2.94 -2.17 20.17
N MET A 74 -3.85 -2.68 19.33
CA MET A 74 -5.19 -2.13 19.15
C MET A 74 -6.06 -2.34 20.39
N ALA A 75 -6.07 -3.54 20.98
CA ALA A 75 -6.82 -3.85 22.21
C ALA A 75 -6.39 -2.94 23.37
N GLU A 76 -5.09 -2.77 23.59
CA GLU A 76 -4.55 -1.86 24.61
C GLU A 76 -5.03 -0.41 24.41
N ARG A 77 -5.15 0.05 23.16
CA ARG A 77 -5.62 1.41 22.84
C ARG A 77 -7.14 1.55 22.98
N LEU A 78 -7.91 0.49 22.71
CA LEU A 78 -9.35 0.45 22.93
C LEU A 78 -9.70 0.56 24.41
N GLU A 79 -8.95 -0.11 25.29
CA GLU A 79 -9.13 -0.02 26.74
C GLU A 79 -8.67 1.35 27.28
N LYS A 80 -7.56 1.86 26.77
CA LYS A 80 -6.98 3.12 27.26
C LYS A 80 -7.73 4.37 26.81
N TYR A 81 -8.27 4.39 25.58
CA TYR A 81 -8.84 5.60 24.97
C TYR A 81 -10.30 5.42 24.57
N ARG A 82 -11.20 6.04 25.33
CA ARG A 82 -12.65 6.04 25.06
C ARG A 82 -13.01 6.58 23.67
N SER A 83 -12.30 7.60 23.17
CA SER A 83 -12.54 8.15 21.83
C SER A 83 -12.32 7.10 20.74
N PHE A 84 -11.25 6.31 20.85
CA PHE A 84 -10.95 5.24 19.91
C PHE A 84 -11.98 4.11 20.02
N HIS A 85 -12.38 3.74 21.23
CA HIS A 85 -13.43 2.74 21.46
C HIS A 85 -14.76 3.14 20.78
N ILE A 86 -15.24 4.37 21.03
CA ILE A 86 -16.50 4.85 20.45
C ILE A 86 -16.43 4.92 18.93
N PHE A 87 -15.29 5.38 18.37
CA PHE A 87 -15.09 5.40 16.93
C PHE A 87 -15.23 4.00 16.31
N MET A 88 -14.59 2.99 16.92
CA MET A 88 -14.65 1.61 16.44
C MET A 88 -16.07 1.01 16.57
N ASP A 89 -16.83 1.35 17.61
CA ASP A 89 -18.20 0.83 17.80
C ASP A 89 -19.25 1.47 16.87
N ILE A 90 -19.06 2.73 16.48
CA ILE A 90 -20.04 3.47 15.65
C ILE A 90 -19.72 3.37 14.15
N CYS A 91 -18.45 3.53 13.75
CA CYS A 91 -18.09 3.76 12.36
C CYS A 91 -17.64 2.51 11.60
N VAL A 92 -17.25 1.44 12.30
CA VAL A 92 -16.59 0.26 11.70
C VAL A 92 -17.47 -1.00 11.82
N ARG A 93 -18.79 -0.82 11.93
CA ARG A 93 -19.77 -1.92 11.84
C ARG A 93 -19.99 -2.38 10.41
#